data_AF-A0A2T7QB55-F1
#
_entry.id   AF-A0A2T7QB55-F1
#
_cell.length_a   1.000
_cell.length_b   1.000
_cell.length_c   1.000
_cell.angle_alpha   90.00
_cell.angle_beta   90.00
_cell.angle_gamma   90.00
#
_symmetry.space_group_name_H-M   'P 1'
#
loop_
_entity.id
_entity.type
_entity.pdbx_description
1 polymer ?
#
loop_
_entity_poly.entity_id
_entity_poly.type
_entity_poly.pdbx_seq_one_letter_code
_entity_poly.pdbx_strand_id
1 'polypeptide(L)'
;MPGLNHAAIFRAAVVKIDITPDEPKMLLGYNARQSTGVHDRIYHRIVVLDDGITQFVLVSSDICVTSPSEYDHIASLLLRRFGIASENFWWSLTHTHSAPEVGVPGLPEVFMGERYKHPVDTAYTSFVGQRLIQGVEQARKQLVKAKLGVGWGHSNANINRRGIDVNGKASLGMNPDGPVDRRIGIIRIDKEDGTPLVLLSNYAIHGTALGAPNLQISADVPGIVSEYVEEQTGAPMLFINGAAGNLAPIYSTYPNPSSAHLSQFRVLLGDKILEANRQITATTDKVRLFAGKTIIETPRKENLDWPSDLGNYTRSIGKDKHLIKLPARFLKINDDIAIWSLPVELFCEISNEIRDHSPYAYTFYYGYTNGWLGYLPAANEFKHGGYEVEIVCPYTQAAEQDVKHAVLNYLQGDLKDKLSAERTSLNRPALIEPDEAGVFILSAEKGKAIGPDIKYMPEWSAFGWFMQKDKVGWEISINAAKTYTVILEWSVADDHSGQPFKLESSTGTITGNVGKSSSWETFTTAVIGKLELKPGKQKLTFKPGKNFDPKKALLDLRKIILVPVDTGY
;
A
#
# COMPACT_ATOMS: atom_id res chain seq x y z
N MET A 1 -39.30 -6.01 17.90
CA MET A 1 -39.37 -5.95 16.42
C MET A 1 -38.12 -5.26 15.90
N PRO A 2 -37.70 -5.63 14.69
CA PRO A 2 -36.66 -6.61 14.41
C PRO A 2 -35.24 -6.09 14.71
N GLY A 3 -34.34 -7.02 15.04
CA GLY A 3 -32.91 -6.77 15.02
C GLY A 3 -32.49 -6.39 13.60
N LEU A 4 -32.21 -5.11 13.40
CA LEU A 4 -31.52 -4.66 12.20
C LEU A 4 -30.05 -5.05 12.34
N ASN A 5 -29.74 -6.22 11.80
CA ASN A 5 -28.40 -6.63 11.46
C ASN A 5 -27.93 -5.71 10.32
N HIS A 6 -27.54 -4.47 10.63
CA HIS A 6 -27.00 -3.53 9.65
C HIS A 6 -25.61 -4.03 9.26
N ALA A 7 -25.52 -4.75 8.14
CA ALA A 7 -24.22 -5.02 7.52
C ALA A 7 -23.57 -3.68 7.15
N ALA A 8 -22.32 -3.48 7.57
CA ALA A 8 -21.53 -2.31 7.21
C ALA A 8 -21.52 -2.13 5.67
N ILE A 9 -21.77 -0.91 5.21
CA ILE A 9 -21.95 -0.60 3.79
C ILE A 9 -20.59 -0.42 3.13
N PHE A 10 -20.28 -1.24 2.12
CA PHE A 10 -19.05 -1.06 1.33
C PHE A 10 -19.11 0.22 0.49
N ARG A 11 -18.08 1.04 0.62
CA ARG A 11 -17.89 2.28 -0.12
C ARG A 11 -16.53 2.29 -0.80
N ALA A 12 -16.46 3.04 -1.89
CA ALA A 12 -15.21 3.29 -2.57
C ALA A 12 -15.20 4.69 -3.20
N ALA A 13 -14.00 5.19 -3.47
CA ALA A 13 -13.76 6.39 -4.23
C ALA A 13 -12.48 6.23 -5.04
N VAL A 14 -12.40 6.93 -6.17
CA VAL A 14 -11.19 7.01 -6.98
C VAL A 14 -10.92 8.46 -7.37
N VAL A 15 -9.65 8.85 -7.39
CA VAL A 15 -9.19 10.12 -7.96
C VAL A 15 -7.96 9.89 -8.84
N LYS A 16 -7.81 10.74 -9.86
CA LYS A 16 -6.64 10.80 -10.74
C LYS A 16 -5.99 12.18 -10.56
N ILE A 17 -4.78 12.21 -10.04
CA ILE A 17 -4.04 13.44 -9.72
C ILE A 17 -2.79 13.51 -10.58
N ASP A 18 -2.62 14.61 -11.28
CA ASP A 18 -1.49 14.86 -12.15
C ASP A 18 -0.22 15.17 -11.36
N ILE A 19 0.88 14.53 -11.76
CA ILE A 19 2.21 14.74 -11.17
C ILE A 19 3.26 15.14 -12.21
N THR A 20 2.85 15.49 -13.43
CA THR A 20 3.76 15.90 -14.50
C THR A 20 4.48 17.20 -14.12
N PRO A 21 5.83 17.26 -14.15
CA PRO A 21 6.55 18.50 -13.89
C PRO A 21 6.45 19.45 -15.09
N ASP A 22 6.51 20.75 -14.81
CA ASP A 22 6.58 21.79 -15.84
C ASP A 22 8.02 22.09 -16.30
N GLU A 23 9.02 21.54 -15.57
CA GLU A 23 10.45 21.78 -15.80
C GLU A 23 11.20 20.47 -16.10
N PRO A 24 12.33 20.52 -16.82
CA PRO A 24 13.21 19.36 -17.03
C PRO A 24 13.61 18.66 -15.72
N LYS A 25 13.52 17.33 -15.69
CA LYS A 25 13.86 16.49 -14.54
C LYS A 25 14.80 15.35 -14.92
N MET A 26 15.59 14.87 -13.96
CA MET A 26 16.35 13.63 -14.12
C MET A 26 15.39 12.44 -14.19
N LEU A 27 15.51 11.63 -15.24
CA LEU A 27 14.67 10.46 -15.47
C LEU A 27 15.30 9.22 -14.81
N LEU A 28 14.46 8.37 -14.21
CA LEU A 28 14.90 7.18 -13.49
C LEU A 28 14.72 5.90 -14.31
N GLY A 29 15.75 5.03 -14.33
CA GLY A 29 15.67 3.66 -14.86
C GLY A 29 16.87 3.24 -15.71
N TYR A 30 17.45 4.20 -16.45
CA TYR A 30 18.68 4.04 -17.24
C TYR A 30 19.80 4.93 -16.68
N ASN A 31 20.88 5.10 -17.44
CA ASN A 31 21.93 6.06 -17.10
C ASN A 31 21.36 7.48 -16.94
N ALA A 32 22.05 8.29 -16.14
CA ALA A 32 21.67 9.67 -15.85
C ALA A 32 21.32 10.43 -17.13
N ARG A 33 20.07 10.88 -17.23
CA ARG A 33 19.54 11.61 -18.39
C ARG A 33 18.46 12.58 -17.92
N GLN A 34 18.49 13.80 -18.45
CA GLN A 34 17.51 14.83 -18.13
C GLN A 34 16.43 14.87 -19.22
N SER A 35 15.18 15.05 -18.82
CA SER A 35 14.08 15.18 -19.76
C SER A 35 14.18 16.46 -20.61
N THR A 36 13.72 16.39 -21.85
CA THR A 36 13.63 17.53 -22.79
C THR A 36 12.20 17.89 -23.16
N GLY A 37 11.22 17.14 -22.63
CA GLY A 37 9.81 17.39 -22.85
C GLY A 37 8.94 16.31 -22.21
N VAL A 38 7.64 16.40 -22.50
CA VAL A 38 6.60 15.47 -22.03
C VAL A 38 5.95 14.85 -23.26
N HIS A 39 5.96 13.51 -23.36
CA HIS A 39 5.22 12.78 -24.39
C HIS A 39 3.76 12.63 -23.98
N ASP A 40 3.54 12.10 -22.77
CA ASP A 40 2.25 11.92 -22.14
C ASP A 40 2.36 12.25 -20.65
N ARG A 41 1.21 12.57 -20.03
CA ARG A 41 1.16 13.02 -18.64
C ARG A 41 1.21 11.84 -17.69
N ILE A 42 1.85 12.04 -16.55
CA ILE A 42 2.03 11.04 -15.49
C ILE A 42 1.13 11.35 -14.29
N TYR A 43 0.56 10.31 -13.66
CA TYR A 43 -0.46 10.47 -12.64
C TYR A 43 -0.22 9.62 -11.40
N HIS A 44 -0.76 10.09 -10.27
CA HIS A 44 -1.25 9.23 -9.19
C HIS A 44 -2.70 8.85 -9.50
N ARG A 45 -3.00 7.55 -9.50
CA ARG A 45 -4.37 7.02 -9.49
C ARG A 45 -4.62 6.37 -8.14
N ILE A 46 -5.55 6.94 -7.38
CA ILE A 46 -5.73 6.62 -5.96
C ILE A 46 -7.13 6.08 -5.76
N VAL A 47 -7.23 4.86 -5.26
CA VAL A 47 -8.50 4.27 -4.81
C VAL A 47 -8.51 4.14 -3.30
N VAL A 48 -9.63 4.52 -2.69
CA VAL A 48 -9.92 4.30 -1.28
C VAL A 48 -11.07 3.31 -1.20
N LEU A 49 -10.86 2.21 -0.49
CA LEU A 49 -11.86 1.18 -0.19
C LEU A 49 -12.24 1.30 1.27
N ASP A 50 -13.51 1.12 1.60
CA ASP A 50 -14.02 1.24 2.96
C ASP A 50 -15.15 0.22 3.18
N ASP A 51 -14.91 -0.82 3.98
CA ASP A 51 -15.94 -1.80 4.36
C ASP A 51 -16.81 -1.34 5.55
N GLY A 52 -16.68 -0.06 5.95
CA GLY A 52 -17.31 0.55 7.13
C GLY A 52 -16.53 0.34 8.42
N ILE A 53 -15.52 -0.56 8.43
CA ILE A 53 -14.67 -0.88 9.58
C ILE A 53 -13.19 -0.55 9.26
N THR A 54 -12.73 -0.99 8.09
CA THR A 54 -11.38 -0.87 7.57
C THR A 54 -11.43 0.00 6.33
N GLN A 55 -10.65 1.07 6.36
CA GLN A 55 -10.35 1.86 5.17
C GLN A 55 -8.96 1.46 4.65
N PHE A 56 -8.87 1.15 3.36
CA PHE A 56 -7.66 0.76 2.67
C PHE A 56 -7.41 1.70 1.48
N VAL A 57 -6.17 2.16 1.32
CA VAL A 57 -5.75 3.08 0.26
C VAL A 57 -4.76 2.37 -0.63
N LEU A 58 -5.04 2.34 -1.93
CA LEU A 58 -4.11 1.89 -2.95
C LEU A 58 -3.82 3.05 -3.91
N VAL A 59 -2.54 3.32 -4.12
CA VAL A 59 -2.05 4.30 -5.08
C VAL A 59 -1.28 3.56 -6.17
N SER A 60 -1.59 3.84 -7.43
CA SER A 60 -0.74 3.51 -8.57
C SER A 60 -0.14 4.80 -9.13
N SER A 61 1.19 4.88 -9.20
CA SER A 61 1.89 6.05 -9.71
C SER A 61 2.73 5.74 -10.93
N ASP A 62 2.65 6.63 -11.92
CA ASP A 62 3.47 6.58 -13.14
C ASP A 62 4.92 7.03 -12.86
N ILE A 63 5.64 6.25 -12.05
CA ILE A 63 7.02 6.46 -11.58
C ILE A 63 7.78 5.11 -11.68
N CYS A 64 9.12 5.18 -11.76
CA CYS A 64 9.99 4.01 -11.83
C CYS A 64 10.04 3.22 -10.52
N VAL A 65 10.81 3.69 -9.53
CA VAL A 65 10.96 3.11 -8.19
C VAL A 65 11.14 4.24 -7.18
N THR A 66 10.94 3.94 -5.90
CA THR A 66 11.29 4.83 -4.78
C THR A 66 12.02 4.04 -3.70
N SER A 67 12.87 4.71 -2.92
CA SER A 67 13.41 4.11 -1.70
C SER A 67 12.26 3.76 -0.74
N PRO A 68 12.28 2.61 -0.05
CA PRO A 68 11.34 2.31 1.02
C PRO A 68 11.23 3.40 2.11
N SER A 69 12.29 4.17 2.34
CA SER A 69 12.29 5.32 3.27
C SER A 69 11.32 6.44 2.83
N GLU A 70 11.13 6.64 1.52
CA GLU A 70 10.15 7.59 0.98
C GLU A 70 8.71 7.09 1.24
N TYR A 71 8.47 5.79 1.10
CA TYR A 71 7.19 5.19 1.48
C TYR A 71 6.93 5.36 2.98
N ASP A 72 7.91 5.07 3.84
CA ASP A 72 7.78 5.23 5.29
C ASP A 72 7.44 6.68 5.67
N HIS A 73 8.11 7.64 5.02
CA HIS A 73 7.82 9.06 5.20
C HIS A 73 6.35 9.39 4.86
N ILE A 74 5.87 9.03 3.67
CA ILE A 74 4.48 9.29 3.25
C ILE A 74 3.48 8.54 4.13
N ALA A 75 3.74 7.27 4.47
CA ALA A 75 2.90 6.49 5.36
C ALA A 75 2.78 7.15 6.74
N SER A 76 3.88 7.70 7.27
CA SER A 76 3.86 8.45 8.54
C SER A 76 2.99 9.72 8.45
N LEU A 77 2.99 10.40 7.29
CA LEU A 77 2.17 11.60 7.08
C LEU A 77 0.69 11.26 6.95
N LEU A 78 0.34 10.21 6.20
CA LEU A 78 -1.04 9.72 6.09
C LEU A 78 -1.56 9.22 7.43
N LEU A 79 -0.73 8.53 8.21
CA LEU A 79 -1.07 8.15 9.56
C LEU A 79 -1.34 9.37 10.43
N ARG A 80 -0.42 10.35 10.48
CA ARG A 80 -0.58 11.57 11.29
C ARG A 80 -1.81 12.39 10.91
N ARG A 81 -2.09 12.51 9.61
CA ARG A 81 -3.14 13.40 9.08
C ARG A 81 -4.51 12.73 9.06
N PHE A 82 -4.56 11.43 8.79
CA PHE A 82 -5.80 10.73 8.49
C PHE A 82 -6.08 9.51 9.37
N GLY A 83 -5.10 9.05 10.18
CA GLY A 83 -5.21 7.83 10.96
C GLY A 83 -5.08 6.55 10.12
N ILE A 84 -4.56 6.65 8.90
CA ILE A 84 -4.35 5.51 7.99
C ILE A 84 -3.03 4.82 8.36
N ALA A 85 -3.12 3.64 8.94
CA ALA A 85 -1.95 2.83 9.27
C ALA A 85 -1.22 2.35 8.00
N SER A 86 0.08 2.11 8.10
CA SER A 86 0.93 1.65 6.99
C SER A 86 0.53 0.27 6.43
N GLU A 87 -0.22 -0.53 7.19
CA GLU A 87 -0.81 -1.78 6.70
C GLU A 87 -2.02 -1.55 5.78
N ASN A 88 -2.67 -0.39 5.91
CA ASN A 88 -3.84 0.03 5.14
C ASN A 88 -3.51 1.01 4.00
N PHE A 89 -2.23 1.25 3.71
CA PHE A 89 -1.80 2.16 2.65
C PHE A 89 -0.75 1.48 1.79
N TRP A 90 -1.05 1.24 0.52
CA TRP A 90 -0.12 0.70 -0.45
C TRP A 90 0.15 1.73 -1.54
N TRP A 91 1.44 1.90 -1.84
CA TRP A 91 1.91 2.75 -2.91
C TRP A 91 2.66 1.91 -3.94
N SER A 92 1.94 1.54 -5.01
CA SER A 92 2.44 0.77 -6.15
C SER A 92 2.92 1.70 -7.26
N LEU A 93 4.00 1.32 -7.93
CA LEU A 93 4.59 2.07 -9.01
C LEU A 93 4.44 1.29 -10.32
N THR A 94 4.10 1.96 -11.42
CA THR A 94 3.94 1.29 -12.73
C THR A 94 5.27 0.82 -13.29
N HIS A 95 6.38 1.35 -12.76
CA HIS A 95 7.74 1.06 -13.16
C HIS A 95 8.07 1.52 -14.59
N THR A 96 7.55 2.68 -14.98
CA THR A 96 8.01 3.40 -16.18
C THR A 96 9.44 3.90 -15.99
N HIS A 97 10.32 3.63 -16.95
CA HIS A 97 11.69 4.14 -16.96
C HIS A 97 11.79 5.57 -17.51
N SER A 98 10.66 6.17 -17.90
CA SER A 98 10.57 7.49 -18.53
C SER A 98 9.87 8.51 -17.63
N ALA A 99 9.88 8.32 -16.31
CA ALA A 99 9.39 9.30 -15.35
C ALA A 99 10.55 9.92 -14.53
N PRO A 100 10.36 11.13 -13.97
CA PRO A 100 11.34 11.75 -13.09
C PRO A 100 11.68 10.91 -11.85
N GLU A 101 12.89 11.09 -11.33
CA GLU A 101 13.32 10.59 -10.01
C GLU A 101 12.49 11.21 -8.87
N VAL A 102 12.20 10.40 -7.84
CA VAL A 102 11.46 10.81 -6.64
C VAL A 102 12.14 10.23 -5.40
N GLY A 103 12.48 11.11 -4.45
CA GLY A 103 13.13 10.74 -3.20
C GLY A 103 14.63 10.50 -3.34
N VAL A 104 15.22 10.07 -2.22
CA VAL A 104 16.63 9.60 -2.22
C VAL A 104 16.75 8.31 -3.04
N PRO A 105 17.91 8.05 -3.68
CA PRO A 105 18.08 6.86 -4.50
C PRO A 105 17.81 5.57 -3.72
N GLY A 106 18.38 5.45 -2.52
CA GLY A 106 18.37 4.22 -1.73
C GLY A 106 19.32 3.18 -2.35
N LEU A 107 18.87 1.92 -2.40
CA LEU A 107 19.71 0.80 -2.87
C LEU A 107 20.24 0.90 -4.32
N PRO A 108 19.56 1.51 -5.31
CA PRO A 108 20.11 1.76 -6.63
C PRO A 108 21.48 2.47 -6.64
N GLU A 109 21.76 3.37 -5.69
CA GLU A 109 23.04 4.07 -5.61
C GLU A 109 24.21 3.12 -5.31
N VAL A 110 23.97 2.07 -4.50
CA VAL A 110 24.98 1.05 -4.21
C VAL A 110 25.36 0.27 -5.46
N PHE A 111 24.38 -0.07 -6.29
CA PHE A 111 24.62 -0.87 -7.50
C PHE A 111 25.05 -0.04 -8.71
N MET A 112 24.60 1.21 -8.79
CA MET A 112 24.64 2.03 -10.00
C MET A 112 24.93 3.51 -9.67
N GLY A 113 25.83 3.78 -8.71
CA GLY A 113 26.10 5.14 -8.19
C GLY A 113 26.42 6.20 -9.24
N GLU A 114 27.03 5.82 -10.37
CA GLU A 114 27.26 6.72 -11.51
C GLU A 114 25.99 7.37 -12.06
N ARG A 115 24.82 6.74 -11.87
CA ARG A 115 23.52 7.26 -12.28
C ARG A 115 22.98 8.36 -11.37
N TYR A 116 23.53 8.52 -10.16
CA TYR A 116 22.98 9.38 -9.10
C TYR A 116 23.97 10.46 -8.65
N LYS A 117 24.88 10.89 -9.53
CA LYS A 117 25.87 11.94 -9.26
C LYS A 117 25.32 13.38 -9.28
N HIS A 118 24.01 13.52 -9.46
CA HIS A 118 23.27 14.78 -9.40
C HIS A 118 22.52 14.93 -8.07
N PRO A 119 22.18 16.14 -7.63
CA PRO A 119 21.44 16.33 -6.40
C PRO A 119 20.02 15.75 -6.49
N VAL A 120 19.52 15.23 -5.38
CA VAL A 120 18.11 14.84 -5.22
C VAL A 120 17.21 16.05 -5.44
N ASP A 121 16.21 15.93 -6.30
CA ASP A 121 15.20 16.97 -6.51
C ASP A 121 14.15 16.95 -5.39
N THR A 122 14.47 17.60 -4.28
CA THR A 122 13.61 17.67 -3.10
C THR A 122 12.30 18.42 -3.36
N ALA A 123 12.29 19.37 -4.32
CA ALA A 123 11.11 20.13 -4.68
C ALA A 123 10.09 19.26 -5.42
N TYR A 124 10.55 18.50 -6.44
CA TYR A 124 9.69 17.57 -7.15
C TYR A 124 9.25 16.40 -6.27
N THR A 125 10.14 15.88 -5.43
CA THR A 125 9.81 14.85 -4.42
C THR A 125 8.68 15.33 -3.50
N SER A 126 8.81 16.54 -2.94
CA SER A 126 7.78 17.14 -2.09
C SER A 126 6.46 17.36 -2.83
N PHE A 127 6.53 17.80 -4.09
CA PHE A 127 5.35 17.96 -4.94
C PHE A 127 4.61 16.63 -5.15
N VAL A 128 5.31 15.57 -5.54
CA VAL A 128 4.73 14.23 -5.75
C VAL A 128 4.08 13.71 -4.47
N GLY A 129 4.76 13.81 -3.32
CA GLY A 129 4.24 13.39 -2.02
C GLY A 129 3.01 14.20 -1.58
N GLN A 130 3.04 15.52 -1.75
CA GLN A 130 1.89 16.38 -1.43
C GLN A 130 0.67 16.09 -2.32
N ARG A 131 0.88 15.86 -3.63
CA ARG A 131 -0.20 15.47 -4.55
C ARG A 131 -0.83 14.14 -4.16
N LEU A 132 -0.03 13.18 -3.69
CA LEU A 132 -0.54 11.90 -3.16
C LEU A 132 -1.43 12.16 -1.94
N ILE A 133 -0.92 12.88 -0.94
CA ILE A 133 -1.67 13.16 0.31
C ILE A 133 -2.96 13.94 0.03
N GLN A 134 -2.92 14.93 -0.88
CA GLN A 134 -4.10 15.68 -1.32
C GLN A 134 -5.12 14.77 -2.01
N GLY A 135 -4.66 13.88 -2.89
CA GLY A 135 -5.53 12.93 -3.57
C GLY A 135 -6.19 11.93 -2.61
N VAL A 136 -5.46 11.44 -1.60
CA VAL A 136 -6.05 10.62 -0.53
C VAL A 136 -7.13 11.41 0.23
N GLU A 137 -6.87 12.67 0.59
CA GLU A 137 -7.88 13.51 1.25
C GLU A 137 -9.14 13.70 0.37
N GLN A 138 -8.94 13.96 -0.92
CA GLN A 138 -10.03 14.15 -1.88
C GLN A 138 -10.86 12.87 -2.02
N ALA A 139 -10.21 11.71 -2.22
CA ALA A 139 -10.89 10.44 -2.38
C ALA A 139 -11.73 10.08 -1.14
N ARG A 140 -11.21 10.29 0.08
CA ARG A 140 -11.96 10.06 1.32
C ARG A 140 -13.24 10.88 1.41
N LYS A 141 -13.26 12.10 0.86
CA LYS A 141 -14.44 12.98 0.82
C LYS A 141 -15.45 12.59 -0.27
N GLN A 142 -15.07 11.70 -1.20
CA GLN A 142 -15.87 11.29 -2.36
C GLN A 142 -16.32 9.83 -2.29
N LEU A 143 -16.27 9.21 -1.10
CA LEU A 143 -16.73 7.83 -0.88
C LEU A 143 -18.22 7.69 -1.22
N VAL A 144 -18.51 6.78 -2.12
CA VAL A 144 -19.87 6.39 -2.51
C VAL A 144 -20.07 4.91 -2.27
N LYS A 145 -21.32 4.46 -2.11
CA LYS A 145 -21.63 3.03 -2.05
C LYS A 145 -21.13 2.33 -3.31
N ALA A 146 -20.57 1.15 -3.14
CA ALA A 146 -19.90 0.44 -4.21
C ALA A 146 -20.17 -1.06 -4.16
N LYS A 147 -19.88 -1.74 -5.27
CA LYS A 147 -19.88 -3.20 -5.39
C LYS A 147 -18.55 -3.63 -5.98
N LEU A 148 -18.02 -4.77 -5.54
CA LEU A 148 -16.75 -5.32 -6.01
C LEU A 148 -16.98 -6.59 -6.82
N GLY A 149 -16.34 -6.66 -7.98
CA GLY A 149 -16.20 -7.87 -8.80
C GLY A 149 -14.73 -8.16 -9.06
N VAL A 150 -14.43 -9.42 -9.35
CA VAL A 150 -13.06 -9.90 -9.60
C VAL A 150 -13.06 -10.87 -10.77
N GLY A 151 -11.97 -10.89 -11.54
CA GLY A 151 -11.84 -11.78 -12.69
C GLY A 151 -10.41 -11.97 -13.14
N TRP A 152 -10.24 -12.92 -14.07
CA TRP A 152 -9.00 -13.19 -14.76
C TRP A 152 -9.13 -12.87 -16.24
N GLY A 153 -8.01 -12.47 -16.84
CA GLY A 153 -7.84 -12.33 -18.27
C GLY A 153 -6.50 -12.89 -18.72
N HIS A 154 -6.21 -12.75 -20.01
CA HIS A 154 -4.95 -13.21 -20.60
C HIS A 154 -4.46 -12.20 -21.63
N SER A 155 -3.16 -11.90 -21.60
CA SER A 155 -2.51 -11.11 -22.65
C SER A 155 -1.12 -11.63 -22.96
N ASN A 156 -0.77 -11.57 -24.25
CA ASN A 156 0.56 -11.88 -24.74
C ASN A 156 1.47 -10.63 -24.91
N ALA A 157 1.19 -9.53 -24.20
CA ALA A 157 1.89 -8.26 -24.36
C ALA A 157 3.33 -8.22 -23.79
N ASN A 158 3.71 -9.17 -22.94
CA ASN A 158 5.04 -9.25 -22.34
C ASN A 158 5.92 -10.39 -22.92
N ILE A 159 7.16 -10.51 -22.48
CA ILE A 159 8.06 -11.62 -22.79
C ILE A 159 9.12 -11.72 -21.69
N ASN A 160 9.69 -12.91 -21.47
CA ASN A 160 10.85 -13.03 -20.59
C ASN A 160 12.06 -12.34 -21.23
N ARG A 161 12.81 -11.58 -20.43
CA ARG A 161 13.91 -10.72 -20.90
C ARG A 161 15.31 -11.23 -20.52
N ARG A 162 15.42 -12.50 -20.15
CA ARG A 162 16.69 -13.15 -19.81
C ARG A 162 17.12 -14.09 -20.92
N GLY A 163 17.74 -13.53 -21.96
CA GLY A 163 18.29 -14.28 -23.08
C GLY A 163 19.50 -15.10 -22.63
N ILE A 164 19.44 -16.41 -22.87
CA ILE A 164 20.50 -17.36 -22.49
C ILE A 164 21.37 -17.66 -23.71
N ASP A 165 22.68 -17.43 -23.58
CA ASP A 165 23.64 -17.72 -24.64
C ASP A 165 24.06 -19.20 -24.68
N VAL A 166 24.91 -19.56 -25.65
CA VAL A 166 25.40 -20.93 -25.85
C VAL A 166 26.20 -21.50 -24.68
N ASN A 167 26.68 -20.64 -23.77
CA ASN A 167 27.42 -21.02 -22.57
C ASN A 167 26.51 -21.08 -21.33
N GLY A 168 25.21 -20.82 -21.49
CA GLY A 168 24.27 -20.75 -20.39
C GLY A 168 24.33 -19.43 -19.62
N LYS A 169 24.97 -18.37 -20.13
CA LYS A 169 24.99 -17.06 -19.46
C LYS A 169 23.77 -16.22 -19.85
N ALA A 170 23.13 -15.61 -18.86
CA ALA A 170 22.02 -14.69 -19.07
C ALA A 170 22.50 -13.28 -19.41
N SER A 171 21.78 -12.63 -20.30
CA SER A 171 21.88 -11.19 -20.59
C SER A 171 20.50 -10.61 -20.88
N LEU A 172 20.38 -9.28 -20.85
CA LEU A 172 19.14 -8.62 -21.23
C LEU A 172 18.86 -8.87 -22.72
N GLY A 173 17.77 -9.59 -23.00
CA GLY A 173 17.42 -10.03 -24.34
C GLY A 173 16.17 -10.90 -24.34
N MET A 174 15.55 -11.10 -25.49
CA MET A 174 14.31 -11.87 -25.57
C MET A 174 14.55 -13.36 -25.28
N ASN A 175 13.72 -13.95 -24.42
CA ASN A 175 13.69 -15.39 -24.17
C ASN A 175 12.24 -15.89 -24.29
N PRO A 176 11.82 -16.38 -25.47
CA PRO A 176 10.46 -16.88 -25.66
C PRO A 176 10.17 -18.17 -24.87
N ASP A 177 11.21 -18.92 -24.47
CA ASP A 177 11.09 -20.18 -23.73
C ASP A 177 11.15 -19.99 -22.21
N GLY A 178 11.48 -18.78 -21.74
CA GLY A 178 11.54 -18.44 -20.32
C GLY A 178 10.14 -18.33 -19.68
N PRO A 179 10.05 -18.40 -18.34
CA PRO A 179 8.79 -18.23 -17.63
C PRO A 179 8.19 -16.85 -17.89
N VAL A 180 6.88 -16.79 -18.15
CA VAL A 180 6.13 -15.54 -18.33
C VAL A 180 4.78 -15.62 -17.64
N ASP A 181 4.45 -14.65 -16.79
CA ASP A 181 3.09 -14.48 -16.30
C ASP A 181 2.24 -13.70 -17.31
N ARG A 182 1.31 -14.40 -17.96
CA ARG A 182 0.40 -13.84 -18.98
C ARG A 182 -0.99 -13.51 -18.42
N ARG A 183 -1.23 -13.80 -17.14
CA ARG A 183 -2.53 -13.61 -16.50
C ARG A 183 -2.74 -12.13 -16.22
N ILE A 184 -3.92 -11.63 -16.58
CA ILE A 184 -4.42 -10.32 -16.16
C ILE A 184 -5.31 -10.55 -14.94
N GLY A 185 -4.94 -10.01 -13.78
CA GLY A 185 -5.87 -9.92 -12.65
C GLY A 185 -6.72 -8.67 -12.77
N ILE A 186 -8.04 -8.76 -12.58
CA ILE A 186 -8.91 -7.58 -12.58
C ILE A 186 -9.74 -7.56 -11.30
N ILE A 187 -9.72 -6.42 -10.62
CA ILE A 187 -10.74 -6.06 -9.65
C ILE A 187 -11.51 -4.88 -10.22
N ARG A 188 -12.82 -5.04 -10.40
CA ARG A 188 -13.73 -3.98 -10.84
C ARG A 188 -14.54 -3.51 -9.65
N ILE A 189 -14.62 -2.20 -9.48
CA ILE A 189 -15.49 -1.60 -8.48
C ILE A 189 -16.55 -0.81 -9.23
N ASP A 190 -17.81 -1.13 -8.99
CA ASP A 190 -18.97 -0.48 -9.60
C ASP A 190 -19.63 0.43 -8.58
N LYS A 191 -20.29 1.48 -9.08
CA LYS A 191 -21.22 2.30 -8.30
C LYS A 191 -22.49 1.50 -7.98
N GLU A 192 -23.35 2.05 -7.12
CA GLU A 192 -24.62 1.42 -6.74
C GLU A 192 -25.51 1.09 -7.98
N ASP A 193 -25.47 1.95 -9.01
CA ASP A 193 -26.19 1.81 -10.28
C ASP A 193 -25.61 0.77 -11.25
N GLY A 194 -24.48 0.15 -10.91
CA GLY A 194 -23.81 -0.88 -11.72
C GLY A 194 -22.83 -0.34 -12.77
N THR A 195 -22.66 0.98 -12.89
CA THR A 195 -21.61 1.56 -13.76
C THR A 195 -20.23 1.46 -13.11
N PRO A 196 -19.15 1.21 -13.89
CA PRO A 196 -17.80 1.15 -13.33
C PRO A 196 -17.40 2.47 -12.63
N LEU A 197 -16.92 2.35 -11.39
CA LEU A 197 -16.27 3.43 -10.65
C LEU A 197 -14.77 3.45 -10.94
N VAL A 198 -14.12 2.28 -10.90
CA VAL A 198 -12.68 2.11 -11.13
C VAL A 198 -12.36 0.67 -11.49
N LEU A 199 -11.35 0.49 -12.34
CA LEU A 199 -10.75 -0.82 -12.63
C LEU A 199 -9.34 -0.88 -12.06
N LEU A 200 -9.00 -1.97 -11.37
CA LEU A 200 -7.64 -2.30 -10.96
C LEU A 200 -7.17 -3.46 -11.85
N SER A 201 -6.21 -3.21 -12.73
CA SER A 201 -5.65 -4.22 -13.63
C SER A 201 -4.24 -4.60 -13.20
N ASN A 202 -4.04 -5.86 -12.82
CA ASN A 202 -2.76 -6.42 -12.42
C ASN A 202 -2.14 -7.24 -13.57
N TYR A 203 -1.00 -6.79 -14.09
CA TYR A 203 -0.29 -7.48 -15.17
C TYR A 203 1.21 -7.24 -15.06
N ALA A 204 2.02 -8.29 -15.22
CA ALA A 204 3.46 -8.24 -15.04
C ALA A 204 4.15 -7.76 -16.33
N ILE A 205 4.51 -6.48 -16.40
CA ILE A 205 5.21 -5.90 -17.57
C ILE A 205 6.06 -4.71 -17.15
N HIS A 206 7.35 -4.76 -17.47
CA HIS A 206 8.28 -3.66 -17.22
C HIS A 206 7.90 -2.43 -18.05
N GLY A 207 7.96 -1.21 -17.49
CA GLY A 207 7.73 0.02 -18.25
C GLY A 207 8.95 0.45 -19.07
N THR A 208 9.32 -0.39 -20.03
CA THR A 208 10.54 -0.26 -20.86
C THR A 208 10.25 -0.41 -22.34
N ALA A 209 9.08 0.01 -22.84
CA ALA A 209 8.92 0.16 -24.29
C ALA A 209 9.85 1.26 -24.81
N LEU A 210 10.00 2.34 -24.01
CA LEU A 210 10.96 3.42 -24.24
C LEU A 210 12.31 3.09 -23.58
N GLY A 211 13.37 3.09 -24.39
CA GLY A 211 14.74 2.80 -23.97
C GLY A 211 15.53 4.01 -23.50
N ALA A 212 16.82 3.79 -23.23
CA ALA A 212 17.76 4.81 -22.76
C ALA A 212 17.85 6.10 -23.61
N PRO A 213 17.74 6.06 -24.95
CA PRO A 213 17.77 7.28 -25.77
C PRO A 213 16.56 8.21 -25.61
N ASN A 214 15.44 7.73 -25.04
CA ASN A 214 14.26 8.58 -24.84
C ASN A 214 14.57 9.70 -23.84
N LEU A 215 14.14 10.93 -24.12
CA LEU A 215 14.27 12.06 -23.18
C LEU A 215 12.90 12.69 -22.88
N GLN A 216 11.81 12.08 -23.32
CA GLN A 216 10.47 12.57 -23.05
C GLN A 216 9.87 11.89 -21.81
N ILE A 217 9.26 12.66 -20.92
CA ILE A 217 8.49 12.11 -19.80
C ILE A 217 7.30 11.32 -20.34
N SER A 218 7.12 10.10 -19.85
CA SER A 218 6.05 9.20 -20.28
C SER A 218 5.73 8.15 -19.21
N ALA A 219 4.45 7.81 -19.10
CA ALA A 219 3.92 6.69 -18.34
C ALA A 219 4.11 5.32 -19.05
N ASP A 220 4.72 5.31 -20.24
CA ASP A 220 5.07 4.10 -21.03
C ASP A 220 3.84 3.19 -21.29
N VAL A 221 4.04 1.89 -21.48
CA VAL A 221 2.96 0.91 -21.71
C VAL A 221 1.86 0.96 -20.64
N PRO A 222 2.16 0.99 -19.32
CA PRO A 222 1.13 1.12 -18.29
C PRO A 222 0.24 2.36 -18.49
N GLY A 223 0.84 3.50 -18.86
CA GLY A 223 0.14 4.76 -19.09
C GLY A 223 -0.84 4.70 -20.25
N ILE A 224 -0.35 4.34 -21.44
CA ILE A 224 -1.18 4.32 -22.66
C ILE A 224 -2.29 3.27 -22.58
N VAL A 225 -2.05 2.15 -21.88
CA VAL A 225 -3.07 1.13 -21.64
C VAL A 225 -4.13 1.65 -20.66
N SER A 226 -3.71 2.33 -19.59
CA SER A 226 -4.65 2.93 -18.63
C SER A 226 -5.52 3.97 -19.29
N GLU A 227 -4.93 4.90 -20.05
CA GLU A 227 -5.68 5.94 -20.79
C GLU A 227 -6.69 5.33 -21.76
N TYR A 228 -6.29 4.32 -22.53
CA TYR A 228 -7.20 3.67 -23.47
C TYR A 228 -8.37 2.97 -22.76
N VAL A 229 -8.13 2.25 -21.68
CA VAL A 229 -9.22 1.61 -20.91
C VAL A 229 -10.13 2.67 -20.27
N GLU A 230 -9.57 3.77 -19.80
CA GLU A 230 -10.33 4.93 -19.30
C GLU A 230 -11.24 5.53 -20.39
N GLU A 231 -10.72 5.73 -21.62
CA GLU A 231 -11.49 6.19 -22.78
C GLU A 231 -12.68 5.25 -23.08
N GLN A 232 -12.47 3.93 -23.01
CA GLN A 232 -13.50 2.93 -23.37
C GLN A 232 -14.54 2.69 -22.27
N THR A 233 -14.18 2.91 -21.00
CA THR A 233 -15.06 2.59 -19.85
C THR A 233 -15.68 3.82 -19.20
N GLY A 234 -15.09 5.00 -19.39
CA GLY A 234 -15.45 6.22 -18.67
C GLY A 234 -15.04 6.20 -17.19
N ALA A 235 -14.23 5.24 -16.76
CA ALA A 235 -13.78 5.07 -15.38
C ALA A 235 -12.24 5.01 -15.29
N PRO A 236 -11.61 5.61 -14.27
CA PRO A 236 -10.17 5.47 -14.02
C PRO A 236 -9.70 4.01 -13.98
N MET A 237 -8.50 3.74 -14.52
CA MET A 237 -7.88 2.43 -14.42
C MET A 237 -6.53 2.52 -13.70
N LEU A 238 -6.41 1.86 -12.55
CA LEU A 238 -5.11 1.65 -11.91
C LEU A 238 -4.41 0.48 -12.59
N PHE A 239 -3.31 0.76 -13.30
CA PHE A 239 -2.38 -0.29 -13.68
C PHE A 239 -1.53 -0.67 -12.47
N ILE A 240 -1.57 -1.94 -12.08
CA ILE A 240 -0.77 -2.48 -10.99
C ILE A 240 0.19 -3.50 -11.57
N ASN A 241 1.48 -3.25 -11.42
CA ASN A 241 2.45 -4.17 -12.00
C ASN A 241 2.50 -5.49 -11.19
N GLY A 242 2.68 -6.60 -11.91
CA GLY A 242 2.91 -7.92 -11.31
C GLY A 242 4.39 -8.19 -11.01
N ALA A 243 4.75 -9.47 -10.94
CA ALA A 243 6.15 -9.89 -10.78
C ALA A 243 6.88 -9.80 -12.14
N ALA A 244 7.37 -8.59 -12.46
CA ALA A 244 7.96 -8.28 -13.75
C ALA A 244 9.50 -8.26 -13.76
N GLY A 245 10.16 -8.74 -12.70
CA GLY A 245 11.62 -8.63 -12.56
C GLY A 245 12.39 -9.25 -13.73
N ASN A 246 11.87 -10.32 -14.34
CA ASN A 246 12.42 -10.97 -15.53
C ASN A 246 11.56 -10.80 -16.79
N LEU A 247 10.59 -9.88 -16.81
CA LEU A 247 9.70 -9.66 -17.95
C LEU A 247 9.95 -8.29 -18.59
N ALA A 248 9.67 -8.13 -19.88
CA ALA A 248 9.59 -6.84 -20.56
C ALA A 248 8.38 -6.82 -21.51
N PRO A 249 8.00 -5.67 -22.07
CA PRO A 249 7.06 -5.62 -23.18
C PRO A 249 7.61 -6.33 -24.42
N ILE A 250 6.75 -6.88 -25.29
CA ILE A 250 7.20 -7.47 -26.57
C ILE A 250 7.87 -6.45 -27.50
N TYR A 251 7.47 -5.18 -27.40
CA TYR A 251 8.16 -4.05 -28.01
C TYR A 251 8.90 -3.28 -26.90
N SER A 252 10.20 -3.52 -26.76
CA SER A 252 11.01 -2.96 -25.68
C SER A 252 12.21 -2.18 -26.20
N THR A 253 12.65 -1.21 -25.39
CA THR A 253 13.89 -0.43 -25.50
C THR A 253 14.05 0.40 -26.77
N TYR A 254 12.95 0.88 -27.35
CA TYR A 254 12.96 1.74 -28.52
C TYR A 254 13.42 3.17 -28.18
N PRO A 255 14.07 3.87 -29.12
CA PRO A 255 14.71 5.15 -28.82
C PRO A 255 13.73 6.31 -28.57
N ASN A 256 12.48 6.21 -29.03
CA ASN A 256 11.49 7.29 -28.91
C ASN A 256 10.04 6.77 -29.03
N PRO A 257 9.02 7.55 -28.61
CA PRO A 257 7.63 7.14 -28.67
C PRO A 257 7.12 6.75 -30.06
N SER A 258 7.59 7.43 -31.11
CA SER A 258 7.14 7.14 -32.48
C SER A 258 7.53 5.75 -32.99
N SER A 259 8.59 5.16 -32.43
CA SER A 259 9.09 3.82 -32.79
C SER A 259 8.77 2.75 -31.75
N ALA A 260 8.35 3.13 -30.54
CA ALA A 260 8.13 2.21 -29.42
C ALA A 260 6.86 1.35 -29.52
N HIS A 261 6.05 1.53 -30.56
CA HIS A 261 4.80 0.79 -30.76
C HIS A 261 3.85 0.87 -29.56
N LEU A 262 3.85 2.00 -28.82
CA LEU A 262 3.03 2.19 -27.63
C LEU A 262 1.54 1.95 -27.93
N SER A 263 1.06 2.47 -29.07
CA SER A 263 -0.35 2.34 -29.47
C SER A 263 -0.81 0.89 -29.67
N GLN A 264 0.11 -0.02 -30.03
CA GLN A 264 -0.20 -1.44 -30.22
C GLN A 264 -0.58 -2.11 -28.89
N PHE A 265 -0.11 -1.58 -27.75
CA PHE A 265 -0.51 -2.08 -26.42
C PHE A 265 -1.96 -1.79 -26.07
N ARG A 266 -2.62 -0.81 -26.73
CA ARG A 266 -4.07 -0.64 -26.63
C ARG A 266 -4.81 -1.91 -27.04
N VAL A 267 -4.31 -2.62 -28.06
CA VAL A 267 -4.88 -3.91 -28.52
C VAL A 267 -4.28 -5.09 -27.76
N LEU A 268 -2.95 -5.15 -27.63
CA LEU A 268 -2.26 -6.30 -27.03
C LEU A 268 -2.64 -6.51 -25.56
N LEU A 269 -2.90 -5.42 -24.83
CA LEU A 269 -3.23 -5.46 -23.41
C LEU A 269 -4.55 -4.76 -23.09
N GLY A 270 -4.80 -3.57 -23.61
CA GLY A 270 -6.03 -2.81 -23.33
C GLY A 270 -7.31 -3.55 -23.71
N ASP A 271 -7.43 -4.05 -24.94
CA ASP A 271 -8.60 -4.84 -25.38
C ASP A 271 -8.76 -6.13 -24.55
N LYS A 272 -7.65 -6.72 -24.09
CA LYS A 272 -7.65 -7.92 -23.25
C LYS A 272 -8.11 -7.64 -21.83
N ILE A 273 -7.77 -6.46 -21.30
CA ILE A 273 -8.32 -5.97 -20.03
C ILE A 273 -9.83 -5.73 -20.18
N LEU A 274 -10.28 -5.08 -21.27
CA LEU A 274 -11.70 -4.84 -21.52
C LEU A 274 -12.49 -6.13 -21.72
N GLU A 275 -11.90 -7.12 -22.39
CA GLU A 275 -12.47 -8.47 -22.54
C GLU A 275 -12.70 -9.14 -21.20
N ALA A 276 -11.66 -9.21 -20.36
CA ALA A 276 -11.76 -9.79 -19.02
C ALA A 276 -12.70 -9.00 -18.11
N ASN A 277 -12.74 -7.67 -18.23
CA ASN A 277 -13.68 -6.82 -17.50
C ASN A 277 -15.15 -7.15 -17.83
N ARG A 278 -15.46 -7.45 -19.11
CA ARG A 278 -16.82 -7.86 -19.53
C ARG A 278 -17.22 -9.24 -19.00
N GLN A 279 -16.25 -10.10 -18.67
CA GLN A 279 -16.52 -11.43 -18.11
C GLN A 279 -16.88 -11.38 -16.62
N ILE A 280 -16.66 -10.25 -15.93
CA ILE A 280 -17.11 -10.04 -14.55
C ILE A 280 -18.63 -9.77 -14.56
N THR A 281 -19.40 -10.84 -14.38
CA THR A 281 -20.88 -10.80 -14.40
C THR A 281 -21.51 -10.64 -13.02
N ALA A 282 -20.76 -10.91 -11.95
CA ALA A 282 -21.23 -10.81 -10.57
C ALA A 282 -20.39 -9.81 -9.77
N THR A 283 -21.07 -8.99 -8.98
CA THR A 283 -20.46 -8.06 -8.02
C THR A 283 -21.19 -8.10 -6.69
N THR A 284 -20.50 -7.81 -5.60
CA THR A 284 -21.07 -7.82 -4.24
C THR A 284 -20.80 -6.51 -3.50
N ASP A 285 -21.78 -6.03 -2.74
CA ASP A 285 -21.62 -4.95 -1.75
C ASP A 285 -21.23 -5.50 -0.36
N LYS A 286 -21.28 -6.82 -0.16
CA LYS A 286 -20.82 -7.50 1.04
C LYS A 286 -19.31 -7.72 0.94
N VAL A 287 -18.56 -6.66 1.16
CA VAL A 287 -17.10 -6.67 1.13
C VAL A 287 -16.56 -6.55 2.56
N ARG A 288 -15.53 -7.33 2.88
CA ARG A 288 -14.76 -7.25 4.11
C ARG A 288 -13.29 -7.18 3.76
N LEU A 289 -12.58 -6.19 4.31
CA LEU A 289 -11.18 -5.92 4.01
C LEU A 289 -10.31 -6.27 5.21
N PHE A 290 -9.30 -7.11 5.01
CA PHE A 290 -8.35 -7.47 6.05
C PHE A 290 -6.93 -7.17 5.57
N ALA A 291 -6.37 -6.08 6.07
CA ALA A 291 -4.96 -5.79 5.90
C ALA A 291 -4.11 -6.65 6.86
N GLY A 292 -2.90 -6.95 6.41
CA GLY A 292 -1.91 -7.69 7.17
C GLY A 292 -0.50 -7.34 6.74
N LYS A 293 0.45 -7.66 7.61
CA LYS A 293 1.86 -7.55 7.34
C LYS A 293 2.64 -8.65 8.04
N THR A 294 3.79 -8.99 7.48
CA THR A 294 4.86 -9.71 8.17
C THR A 294 6.20 -9.23 7.64
N ILE A 295 7.27 -9.49 8.38
CA ILE A 295 8.64 -9.23 7.93
C ILE A 295 9.28 -10.56 7.57
N ILE A 296 9.74 -10.66 6.33
CA ILE A 296 10.55 -11.79 5.87
C ILE A 296 12.00 -11.37 6.03
N GLU A 297 12.77 -12.11 6.83
CA GLU A 297 14.21 -11.89 6.95
C GLU A 297 14.95 -12.89 6.06
N THR A 298 15.89 -12.41 5.24
CA THR A 298 16.70 -13.27 4.37
C THR A 298 18.16 -12.78 4.31
N PRO A 299 19.16 -13.65 4.09
CA PRO A 299 20.56 -13.23 4.08
C PRO A 299 20.89 -12.20 2.99
N ARG A 300 21.56 -11.12 3.40
CA ARG A 300 22.19 -10.14 2.50
C ARG A 300 23.46 -10.75 1.89
N LYS A 301 23.75 -10.46 0.62
CA LYS A 301 25.05 -10.76 0.03
C LYS A 301 26.19 -10.13 0.86
N GLU A 302 27.29 -10.86 0.95
CA GLU A 302 28.49 -10.39 1.65
C GLU A 302 29.11 -9.18 0.95
N ASN A 303 29.78 -8.32 1.72
CA ASN A 303 30.47 -7.12 1.23
C ASN A 303 29.60 -6.13 0.45
N LEU A 304 28.27 -6.19 0.62
CA LEU A 304 27.35 -5.22 0.06
C LEU A 304 27.13 -4.05 1.03
N ASP A 305 27.46 -2.85 0.57
CA ASP A 305 27.13 -1.61 1.28
C ASP A 305 25.61 -1.45 1.44
N TRP A 306 25.21 -0.66 2.44
CA TRP A 306 23.79 -0.43 2.72
C TRP A 306 23.52 1.04 2.96
N PRO A 307 22.59 1.65 2.22
CA PRO A 307 22.24 3.06 2.40
C PRO A 307 21.76 3.33 3.82
N SER A 308 22.13 4.49 4.36
CA SER A 308 21.79 4.89 5.72
C SER A 308 20.29 5.09 5.92
N ASP A 309 19.58 5.55 4.90
CA ASP A 309 18.12 5.71 4.90
C ASP A 309 17.37 4.37 4.98
N LEU A 310 18.05 3.26 4.67
CA LEU A 310 17.51 1.91 4.74
C LEU A 310 17.87 1.18 6.04
N GLY A 311 18.30 1.89 7.09
CA GLY A 311 18.67 1.28 8.38
C GLY A 311 17.59 0.37 8.99
N ASN A 312 16.31 0.69 8.79
CA ASN A 312 15.18 -0.11 9.27
C ASN A 312 15.01 -1.44 8.50
N TYR A 313 15.64 -1.59 7.34
CA TYR A 313 15.50 -2.71 6.41
C TYR A 313 16.66 -3.71 6.48
N THR A 314 17.53 -3.58 7.49
CA THR A 314 18.65 -4.50 7.71
C THR A 314 18.78 -4.87 9.19
N ARG A 315 19.40 -6.01 9.49
CA ARG A 315 19.76 -6.45 10.84
C ARG A 315 21.10 -7.15 10.82
N SER A 316 22.03 -6.74 11.69
CA SER A 316 23.28 -7.49 11.89
C SER A 316 23.02 -8.74 12.74
N ILE A 317 23.60 -9.86 12.34
CA ILE A 317 23.51 -11.15 13.04
C ILE A 317 24.89 -11.72 13.43
N GLY A 318 25.92 -10.89 13.34
CA GLY A 318 27.30 -11.27 13.63
C GLY A 318 28.28 -10.34 12.94
N LYS A 319 29.57 -10.61 13.12
CA LYS A 319 30.64 -9.87 12.45
C LYS A 319 30.49 -10.05 10.94
N ASP A 320 30.24 -8.96 10.23
CA ASP A 320 30.10 -8.86 8.77
C ASP A 320 28.93 -9.64 8.15
N LYS A 321 27.99 -10.15 8.97
CA LYS A 321 26.78 -10.87 8.50
C LYS A 321 25.51 -10.09 8.78
N HIS A 322 24.71 -9.92 7.74
CA HIS A 322 23.49 -9.11 7.79
C HIS A 322 22.32 -9.83 7.13
N LEU A 323 21.12 -9.58 7.66
CA LEU A 323 19.85 -9.94 7.04
C LEU A 323 19.21 -8.69 6.43
N ILE A 324 18.49 -8.89 5.32
CA ILE A 324 17.57 -7.89 4.78
C ILE A 324 16.18 -8.20 5.32
N LYS A 325 15.47 -7.16 5.76
CA LYS A 325 14.07 -7.22 6.16
C LYS A 325 13.19 -6.81 4.99
N LEU A 326 12.36 -7.74 4.53
CA LEU A 326 11.39 -7.54 3.46
C LEU A 326 9.99 -7.43 4.07
N PRO A 327 9.40 -6.22 4.16
CA PRO A 327 8.04 -6.07 4.65
C PRO A 327 7.03 -6.58 3.61
N ALA A 328 6.55 -7.80 3.82
CA ALA A 328 5.43 -8.32 3.07
C ALA A 328 4.14 -7.69 3.57
N ARG A 329 3.29 -7.23 2.64
CA ARG A 329 1.94 -6.76 2.93
C ARG A 329 0.91 -7.71 2.32
N PHE A 330 -0.24 -7.77 2.96
CA PHE A 330 -1.37 -8.60 2.56
C PHE A 330 -2.66 -7.80 2.63
N LEU A 331 -3.51 -7.98 1.63
CA LEU A 331 -4.90 -7.55 1.66
C LEU A 331 -5.74 -8.76 1.29
N LYS A 332 -6.58 -9.19 2.23
CA LYS A 332 -7.63 -10.16 1.96
C LYS A 332 -8.95 -9.45 1.79
N ILE A 333 -9.70 -9.84 0.75
CA ILE A 333 -11.03 -9.31 0.47
C ILE A 333 -11.98 -10.51 0.46
N ASN A 334 -12.91 -10.52 1.42
CA ASN A 334 -13.78 -11.67 1.69
C ASN A 334 -12.97 -12.98 1.84
N ASP A 335 -13.50 -14.08 1.30
CA ASP A 335 -12.96 -15.42 1.47
C ASP A 335 -12.19 -15.89 0.23
N ASP A 336 -12.34 -15.17 -0.88
CA ASP A 336 -11.92 -15.62 -2.22
C ASP A 336 -10.67 -14.91 -2.74
N ILE A 337 -10.38 -13.69 -2.25
CA ILE A 337 -9.33 -12.83 -2.79
C ILE A 337 -8.23 -12.61 -1.74
N ALA A 338 -7.00 -12.93 -2.12
CA ALA A 338 -5.79 -12.54 -1.40
C ALA A 338 -4.85 -11.77 -2.33
N ILE A 339 -4.36 -10.65 -1.86
CA ILE A 339 -3.35 -9.83 -2.53
C ILE A 339 -2.16 -9.78 -1.60
N TRP A 340 -0.96 -9.96 -2.13
CA TRP A 340 0.26 -9.76 -1.38
C TRP A 340 1.26 -8.92 -2.16
N SER A 341 2.17 -8.26 -1.46
CA SER A 341 3.16 -7.37 -2.07
C SER A 341 4.51 -7.47 -1.38
N LEU A 342 5.56 -7.15 -2.14
CA LEU A 342 6.93 -6.96 -1.64
C LEU A 342 7.56 -5.75 -2.34
N PRO A 343 8.45 -5.02 -1.66
CA PRO A 343 9.17 -3.89 -2.24
C PRO A 343 10.37 -4.37 -3.06
N VAL A 344 10.16 -5.20 -4.09
CA VAL A 344 11.23 -5.80 -4.92
C VAL A 344 10.80 -5.95 -6.38
N GLU A 345 11.78 -6.18 -7.25
CA GLU A 345 11.56 -6.72 -8.60
C GLU A 345 11.60 -8.25 -8.58
N LEU A 346 10.45 -8.85 -8.31
CA LEU A 346 10.30 -10.30 -8.19
C LEU A 346 10.26 -10.98 -9.57
N PHE A 347 10.95 -12.12 -9.71
CA PHE A 347 10.80 -12.97 -10.89
C PHE A 347 9.44 -13.67 -10.90
N CYS A 348 8.83 -13.79 -12.08
CA CYS A 348 7.42 -14.15 -12.20
C CYS A 348 7.07 -15.55 -11.68
N GLU A 349 7.99 -16.51 -11.84
CA GLU A 349 7.81 -17.90 -11.40
C GLU A 349 7.58 -18.01 -9.89
N ILE A 350 8.19 -17.14 -9.08
CA ILE A 350 8.02 -17.16 -7.62
C ILE A 350 6.57 -16.79 -7.25
N SER A 351 6.04 -15.73 -7.88
CA SER A 351 4.65 -15.35 -7.68
C SER A 351 3.67 -16.34 -8.28
N ASN A 352 4.03 -17.00 -9.39
CA ASN A 352 3.21 -18.03 -10.01
C ASN A 352 3.06 -19.23 -9.07
N GLU A 353 4.17 -19.74 -8.53
CA GLU A 353 4.16 -20.87 -7.60
C GLU A 353 3.38 -20.55 -6.33
N ILE A 354 3.53 -19.36 -5.75
CA ILE A 354 2.75 -18.95 -4.57
C ILE A 354 1.26 -18.93 -4.87
N ARG A 355 0.86 -18.36 -6.02
CA ARG A 355 -0.54 -18.33 -6.45
C ARG A 355 -1.10 -19.74 -6.66
N ASP A 356 -0.33 -20.63 -7.28
CA ASP A 356 -0.78 -22.00 -7.58
C ASP A 356 -0.94 -22.86 -6.30
N HIS A 357 -0.24 -22.53 -5.21
CA HIS A 357 -0.38 -23.16 -3.89
C HIS A 357 -1.25 -22.36 -2.90
N SER A 358 -1.85 -21.26 -3.34
CA SER A 358 -2.67 -20.40 -2.49
C SER A 358 -4.06 -21.04 -2.26
N PRO A 359 -4.63 -20.95 -1.04
CA PRO A 359 -5.98 -21.44 -0.78
C PRO A 359 -7.08 -20.52 -1.32
N TYR A 360 -6.72 -19.35 -1.89
CA TYR A 360 -7.66 -18.34 -2.39
C TYR A 360 -7.83 -18.47 -3.91
N ALA A 361 -9.07 -18.41 -4.38
CA ALA A 361 -9.42 -18.48 -5.80
C ALA A 361 -8.75 -17.37 -6.64
N TYR A 362 -8.59 -16.19 -6.04
CA TYR A 362 -7.92 -15.05 -6.64
C TYR A 362 -6.73 -14.64 -5.79
N THR A 363 -5.53 -15.03 -6.21
CA THR A 363 -4.29 -14.64 -5.54
C THR A 363 -3.48 -13.72 -6.43
N PHE A 364 -3.37 -12.44 -6.06
CA PHE A 364 -2.64 -11.44 -6.83
C PHE A 364 -1.31 -11.09 -6.14
N TYR A 365 -0.28 -10.80 -6.94
CA TYR A 365 0.94 -10.17 -6.45
C TYR A 365 1.03 -8.76 -7.02
N TYR A 366 1.09 -7.77 -6.13
CA TYR A 366 1.27 -6.37 -6.48
C TYR A 366 2.75 -6.03 -6.31
N GLY A 367 3.48 -6.00 -7.42
CA GLY A 367 4.91 -5.68 -7.47
C GLY A 367 5.16 -4.19 -7.24
N TYR A 368 6.43 -3.82 -7.07
CA TYR A 368 6.88 -2.41 -6.98
C TYR A 368 6.09 -1.60 -5.95
N THR A 369 5.71 -2.23 -4.84
CA THR A 369 4.80 -1.66 -3.86
C THR A 369 5.54 -1.38 -2.57
N ASN A 370 5.41 -0.15 -2.08
CA ASN A 370 6.00 0.37 -0.83
C ASN A 370 7.54 0.49 -0.87
N GLY A 371 8.10 0.71 -2.06
CA GLY A 371 9.51 0.92 -2.28
C GLY A 371 10.19 -0.19 -3.08
N TRP A 372 11.52 -0.15 -3.12
CA TRP A 372 12.33 -1.08 -3.90
C TRP A 372 13.63 -1.46 -3.18
N LEU A 373 13.88 -2.76 -3.07
CA LEU A 373 15.04 -3.39 -2.44
C LEU A 373 15.78 -4.30 -3.41
N GLY A 374 15.77 -3.98 -4.71
CA GLY A 374 16.49 -4.74 -5.74
C GLY A 374 15.68 -5.83 -6.41
N TYR A 375 16.35 -6.56 -7.30
CA TYR A 375 15.81 -7.76 -7.92
C TYR A 375 15.81 -8.92 -6.94
N LEU A 376 14.76 -9.73 -6.97
CA LEU A 376 14.68 -11.01 -6.28
C LEU A 376 14.49 -12.13 -7.33
N PRO A 377 15.61 -12.70 -7.84
CA PRO A 377 15.59 -13.78 -8.82
C PRO A 377 15.16 -15.11 -8.19
N ALA A 378 14.66 -16.04 -9.00
CA ALA A 378 14.57 -17.44 -8.60
C ALA A 378 15.97 -18.02 -8.37
N ALA A 379 16.10 -18.93 -7.40
CA ALA A 379 17.34 -19.56 -6.97
C ALA A 379 18.05 -20.27 -8.13
N ASN A 380 17.30 -20.96 -8.99
CA ASN A 380 17.85 -21.64 -10.17
C ASN A 380 18.47 -20.68 -11.19
N GLU A 381 18.11 -19.39 -11.16
CA GLU A 381 18.62 -18.40 -12.10
C GLU A 381 19.99 -17.84 -11.71
N PHE A 382 20.46 -18.09 -10.48
CA PHE A 382 21.78 -17.68 -10.03
C PHE A 382 22.90 -18.32 -10.86
N LYS A 383 22.71 -19.56 -11.34
CA LYS A 383 23.69 -20.27 -12.17
C LYS A 383 23.91 -19.61 -13.54
N HIS A 384 22.94 -18.83 -14.01
CA HIS A 384 22.99 -18.14 -15.30
C HIS A 384 23.55 -16.72 -15.18
N GLY A 385 23.68 -16.16 -13.98
CA GLY A 385 24.14 -14.79 -13.76
C GLY A 385 23.26 -13.74 -14.45
N GLY A 386 23.89 -12.71 -15.03
CA GLY A 386 23.20 -11.66 -15.77
C GLY A 386 22.84 -10.45 -14.90
N TYR A 387 22.21 -9.44 -15.52
CA TYR A 387 21.98 -8.12 -14.91
C TYR A 387 21.26 -8.20 -13.57
N GLU A 388 20.14 -8.93 -13.51
CA GLU A 388 19.32 -9.00 -12.31
C GLU A 388 20.04 -9.72 -11.17
N VAL A 389 20.82 -10.77 -11.46
CA VAL A 389 21.50 -11.61 -10.46
C VAL A 389 22.83 -11.01 -10.01
N GLU A 390 23.66 -10.56 -10.95
CA GLU A 390 25.05 -10.15 -10.69
C GLU A 390 25.17 -8.67 -10.34
N ILE A 391 24.33 -7.82 -10.95
CA ILE A 391 24.50 -6.36 -10.85
C ILE A 391 23.57 -5.75 -9.81
N VAL A 392 22.28 -6.16 -9.76
CA VAL A 392 21.24 -5.43 -9.01
C VAL A 392 20.42 -6.33 -8.05
N CYS A 393 21.05 -7.38 -7.52
CA CYS A 393 20.43 -8.27 -6.52
C CYS A 393 21.23 -8.23 -5.20
N PRO A 394 20.63 -7.82 -4.08
CA PRO A 394 21.28 -7.83 -2.77
C PRO A 394 21.16 -9.16 -2.02
N TYR A 395 20.49 -10.16 -2.59
CA TYR A 395 20.08 -11.39 -1.92
C TYR A 395 20.96 -12.59 -2.25
N THR A 396 21.03 -13.55 -1.34
CA THR A 396 21.50 -14.91 -1.66
C THR A 396 20.39 -15.74 -2.31
N GLN A 397 20.72 -16.91 -2.85
CA GLN A 397 19.73 -17.84 -3.42
C GLN A 397 18.67 -18.33 -2.41
N ALA A 398 18.90 -18.18 -1.10
CA ALA A 398 17.95 -18.54 -0.07
C ALA A 398 16.65 -17.70 -0.10
N ALA A 399 16.72 -16.47 -0.63
CA ALA A 399 15.61 -15.52 -0.58
C ALA A 399 14.34 -16.02 -1.28
N GLU A 400 14.44 -16.80 -2.35
CA GLU A 400 13.27 -17.42 -2.97
C GLU A 400 12.53 -18.30 -1.97
N GLN A 401 13.23 -19.22 -1.31
CA GLN A 401 12.63 -20.16 -0.37
C GLN A 401 12.06 -19.44 0.85
N ASP A 402 12.80 -18.49 1.41
CA ASP A 402 12.36 -17.68 2.55
C ASP A 402 11.05 -16.94 2.23
N VAL A 403 10.96 -16.34 1.03
CA VAL A 403 9.77 -15.64 0.57
C VAL A 403 8.61 -16.61 0.36
N LYS A 404 8.80 -17.70 -0.40
CA LYS A 404 7.72 -18.67 -0.67
C LYS A 404 7.17 -19.24 0.62
N HIS A 405 8.04 -19.66 1.54
CA HIS A 405 7.61 -20.21 2.83
C HIS A 405 6.85 -19.20 3.67
N ALA A 406 7.39 -17.99 3.87
CA ALA A 406 6.75 -16.99 4.72
C ALA A 406 5.39 -16.54 4.15
N VAL A 407 5.31 -16.33 2.83
CA VAL A 407 4.07 -15.92 2.16
C VAL A 407 3.03 -17.04 2.20
N LEU A 408 3.39 -18.27 1.83
CA LEU A 408 2.44 -19.39 1.84
C LEU A 408 1.95 -19.72 3.25
N ASN A 409 2.83 -19.72 4.25
CA ASN A 409 2.43 -19.93 5.65
C ASN A 409 1.44 -18.85 6.09
N TYR A 410 1.69 -17.59 5.72
CA TYR A 410 0.76 -16.51 6.03
C TYR A 410 -0.59 -16.69 5.32
N LEU A 411 -0.59 -17.02 4.02
CA LEU A 411 -1.83 -17.23 3.26
C LEU A 411 -2.65 -18.41 3.78
N GLN A 412 -1.99 -19.53 4.12
CA GLN A 412 -2.62 -20.79 4.52
C GLN A 412 -3.01 -20.84 6.00
N GLY A 413 -2.27 -20.14 6.87
CA GLY A 413 -2.54 -20.04 8.31
C GLY A 413 -3.11 -18.67 8.68
N ASP A 414 -2.25 -17.73 9.07
CA ASP A 414 -2.61 -16.45 9.68
C ASP A 414 -3.72 -15.68 8.95
N LEU A 415 -3.64 -15.59 7.62
CA LEU A 415 -4.61 -14.87 6.81
C LEU A 415 -5.92 -15.65 6.64
N LYS A 416 -5.84 -16.98 6.60
CA LYS A 416 -7.01 -17.86 6.55
C LYS A 416 -7.80 -17.77 7.85
N ASP A 417 -7.10 -17.81 8.99
CA ASP A 417 -7.68 -17.77 10.33
C ASP A 417 -8.26 -16.41 10.72
N LYS A 418 -7.86 -15.33 10.03
CA LYS A 418 -8.52 -14.02 10.16
C LYS A 418 -10.01 -14.00 9.76
N LEU A 419 -10.54 -15.07 9.16
CA LEU A 419 -12.00 -15.29 8.99
C LEU A 419 -12.61 -16.26 10.00
N SER A 420 -11.84 -17.21 10.53
CA SER A 420 -12.32 -18.19 11.51
C SER A 420 -12.39 -17.60 12.92
N ALA A 421 -11.58 -16.57 13.19
CA ALA A 421 -11.97 -15.54 14.12
C ALA A 421 -13.16 -14.81 13.49
N GLU A 422 -14.39 -15.11 13.91
CA GLU A 422 -15.40 -14.05 14.02
C GLU A 422 -14.64 -12.80 14.45
N ARG A 423 -14.60 -11.73 13.63
CA ARG A 423 -14.05 -10.45 14.07
C ARG A 423 -14.67 -10.21 15.44
N THR A 424 -13.82 -10.27 16.46
CA THR A 424 -14.18 -10.81 17.77
C THR A 424 -15.43 -10.12 18.25
N SER A 425 -16.50 -10.89 18.45
CA SER A 425 -17.74 -10.48 19.14
C SER A 425 -17.47 -10.01 20.59
N LEU A 426 -16.21 -9.89 20.99
CA LEU A 426 -15.72 -9.79 22.35
C LEU A 426 -14.66 -8.68 22.47
N ASN A 427 -14.91 -7.76 23.38
CA ASN A 427 -13.92 -6.82 23.91
C ASN A 427 -12.90 -7.60 24.78
N ARG A 428 -11.60 -7.54 24.43
CA ARG A 428 -10.51 -8.24 25.12
C ARG A 428 -9.38 -7.26 25.47
N PRO A 429 -9.42 -6.65 26.67
CA PRO A 429 -8.34 -5.78 27.14
C PRO A 429 -6.98 -6.48 27.15
N ALA A 430 -5.95 -5.84 26.59
CA ALA A 430 -4.59 -6.38 26.50
C ALA A 430 -3.54 -5.26 26.59
N LEU A 431 -2.29 -5.63 26.89
CA LEU A 431 -1.15 -4.73 26.78
C LEU A 431 -0.91 -4.38 25.31
N ILE A 432 -0.75 -3.10 25.01
CA ILE A 432 -0.51 -2.60 23.65
C ILE A 432 0.96 -2.20 23.50
N GLU A 433 1.60 -2.77 22.50
CA GLU A 433 2.96 -2.43 22.08
C GLU A 433 2.92 -1.59 20.80
N PRO A 434 3.92 -0.73 20.56
CA PRO A 434 3.97 0.05 19.35
C PRO A 434 4.36 -0.81 18.14
N ASP A 435 3.99 -0.38 16.94
CA ASP A 435 4.53 -0.96 15.71
C ASP A 435 5.99 -0.53 15.45
N GLU A 436 6.56 -0.97 14.32
CA GLU A 436 7.93 -0.66 13.90
C GLU A 436 8.21 0.85 13.75
N ALA A 437 7.18 1.65 13.47
CA ALA A 437 7.28 3.11 13.41
C ALA A 437 7.09 3.78 14.79
N GLY A 438 6.90 3.00 15.85
CA GLY A 438 6.66 3.49 17.20
C GLY A 438 5.19 3.87 17.46
N VAL A 439 4.24 3.45 16.60
CA VAL A 439 2.84 3.89 16.65
C VAL A 439 2.02 2.97 17.55
N PHE A 440 1.22 3.54 18.44
CA PHE A 440 0.23 2.78 19.23
C PHE A 440 -1.17 2.90 18.65
N ILE A 441 -1.88 1.77 18.54
CA ILE A 441 -3.30 1.72 18.17
C ILE A 441 -4.12 1.26 19.40
N LEU A 442 -4.78 2.20 20.06
CA LEU A 442 -5.64 2.00 21.22
C LEU A 442 -7.08 1.76 20.75
N SER A 443 -7.38 0.56 20.25
CA SER A 443 -8.71 0.21 19.75
C SER A 443 -9.72 -0.04 20.86
N ALA A 444 -11.02 0.12 20.56
CA ALA A 444 -12.09 -0.26 21.47
C ALA A 444 -12.00 -1.74 21.85
N GLU A 445 -11.65 -2.62 20.91
CA GLU A 445 -11.47 -4.05 21.15
C GLU A 445 -10.46 -4.34 22.27
N LYS A 446 -9.35 -3.58 22.32
CA LYS A 446 -8.28 -3.72 23.33
C LYS A 446 -8.47 -2.82 24.55
N GLY A 447 -9.49 -1.96 24.55
CA GLY A 447 -9.78 -1.03 25.65
C GLY A 447 -10.62 -1.69 26.73
N LYS A 448 -10.48 -1.23 27.97
CA LYS A 448 -11.34 -1.64 29.09
C LYS A 448 -12.42 -0.59 29.32
N ALA A 449 -13.67 -0.91 28.99
CA ALA A 449 -14.83 -0.14 29.39
C ALA A 449 -14.98 -0.12 30.92
N ILE A 450 -15.23 1.06 31.49
CA ILE A 450 -15.44 1.26 32.92
C ILE A 450 -16.60 2.25 33.10
N GLY A 451 -17.75 1.73 33.49
CA GLY A 451 -18.94 2.54 33.75
C GLY A 451 -20.24 1.75 33.58
N PRO A 452 -21.39 2.36 33.91
CA PRO A 452 -22.67 1.67 33.88
C PRO A 452 -23.28 1.51 32.48
N ASP A 453 -22.97 2.39 31.52
CA ASP A 453 -23.73 2.48 30.27
C ASP A 453 -22.91 2.04 29.05
N ILE A 454 -21.62 2.34 29.01
CA ILE A 454 -20.72 2.07 27.89
C ILE A 454 -20.67 0.58 27.52
N LYS A 455 -20.82 0.28 26.23
CA LYS A 455 -20.80 -1.10 25.71
C LYS A 455 -19.97 -1.20 24.45
N TYR A 456 -19.26 -2.32 24.32
CA TYR A 456 -18.62 -2.66 23.05
C TYR A 456 -19.68 -3.11 22.06
N MET A 457 -19.64 -2.53 20.86
CA MET A 457 -20.51 -2.82 19.73
C MET A 457 -19.67 -3.52 18.66
N PRO A 458 -19.67 -4.86 18.58
CA PRO A 458 -18.81 -5.61 17.67
C PRO A 458 -18.96 -5.22 16.20
N GLU A 459 -20.19 -4.92 15.77
CA GLU A 459 -20.54 -4.52 14.41
C GLU A 459 -19.83 -3.24 13.96
N TRP A 460 -19.50 -2.35 14.89
CA TRP A 460 -18.79 -1.09 14.64
C TRP A 460 -17.34 -1.09 15.12
N SER A 461 -16.94 -2.17 15.80
CA SER A 461 -15.66 -2.27 16.51
C SER A 461 -15.41 -1.06 17.42
N ALA A 462 -16.46 -0.57 18.08
CA ALA A 462 -16.46 0.69 18.82
C ALA A 462 -17.14 0.54 20.19
N PHE A 463 -16.78 1.40 21.13
CA PHE A 463 -17.56 1.59 22.36
C PHE A 463 -18.65 2.62 22.12
N GLY A 464 -19.91 2.20 22.20
CA GLY A 464 -21.07 3.09 22.16
C GLY A 464 -21.73 3.24 23.52
N TRP A 465 -22.86 3.96 23.54
CA TRP A 465 -23.58 4.30 24.78
C TRP A 465 -22.69 5.01 25.80
N PHE A 466 -21.74 5.81 25.30
CA PHE A 466 -20.73 6.45 26.12
C PHE A 466 -21.31 7.68 26.83
N MET A 467 -21.69 7.53 28.10
CA MET A 467 -22.36 8.55 28.91
C MET A 467 -21.42 9.17 29.96
N GLN A 468 -21.95 10.13 30.73
CA GLN A 468 -21.19 11.00 31.64
C GLN A 468 -20.28 10.26 32.65
N LYS A 469 -20.69 9.08 33.12
CA LYS A 469 -19.99 8.31 34.16
C LYS A 469 -19.01 7.28 33.60
N ASP A 470 -19.02 7.08 32.28
CA ASP A 470 -18.22 6.06 31.64
C ASP A 470 -16.81 6.56 31.34
N LYS A 471 -15.91 5.61 31.10
CA LYS A 471 -14.56 5.84 30.58
C LYS A 471 -14.01 4.56 29.94
N VAL A 472 -13.00 4.73 29.10
CA VAL A 472 -12.24 3.62 28.53
C VAL A 472 -10.78 3.75 28.95
N GLY A 473 -10.16 2.65 29.36
CA GLY A 473 -8.74 2.60 29.71
C GLY A 473 -7.93 1.63 28.87
N TRP A 474 -6.68 1.99 28.55
CA TRP A 474 -5.71 1.11 27.89
C TRP A 474 -4.42 1.03 28.68
N GLU A 475 -3.75 -0.12 28.60
CA GLU A 475 -2.38 -0.31 29.11
C GLU A 475 -1.42 -0.41 27.94
N ILE A 476 -0.33 0.36 28.00
CA ILE A 476 0.71 0.40 26.97
C ILE A 476 2.09 0.17 27.57
N SER A 477 3.05 -0.27 26.76
CA SER A 477 4.47 -0.35 27.14
C SER A 477 5.33 0.49 26.20
N ILE A 478 6.13 1.39 26.76
CA ILE A 478 7.00 2.31 26.00
C ILE A 478 8.46 2.09 26.37
N ASN A 479 9.34 2.03 25.38
CA ASN A 479 10.77 1.79 25.60
C ASN A 479 11.57 3.08 25.86
N ALA A 480 11.13 4.22 25.33
CA ALA A 480 11.82 5.51 25.46
C ALA A 480 10.83 6.68 25.58
N ALA A 481 11.22 7.73 26.29
CA ALA A 481 10.40 8.94 26.40
C ALA A 481 10.19 9.54 25.00
N LYS A 482 8.94 9.78 24.62
CA LYS A 482 8.62 10.34 23.30
C LYS A 482 7.34 11.17 23.35
N THR A 483 7.29 12.21 22.52
CA THR A 483 6.05 12.97 22.30
C THR A 483 5.27 12.33 21.16
N TYR A 484 3.96 12.17 21.34
CA TYR A 484 3.05 11.59 20.38
C TYR A 484 2.00 12.61 19.94
N THR A 485 1.72 12.67 18.65
CA THR A 485 0.49 13.23 18.11
C THR A 485 -0.64 12.25 18.39
N VAL A 486 -1.75 12.74 18.93
CA VAL A 486 -2.91 11.90 19.30
C VAL A 486 -4.04 12.12 18.31
N ILE A 487 -4.52 11.03 17.73
CA ILE A 487 -5.61 11.01 16.76
C ILE A 487 -6.78 10.23 17.35
N LEU A 488 -7.99 10.80 17.25
CA LEU A 488 -9.24 10.17 17.66
C LEU A 488 -9.99 9.68 16.42
N GLU A 489 -10.54 8.46 16.45
CA GLU A 489 -11.53 7.98 15.49
C GLU A 489 -12.87 7.75 16.18
N TRP A 490 -13.92 8.41 15.68
CA TRP A 490 -15.25 8.38 16.28
C TRP A 490 -16.38 8.55 15.26
N SER A 491 -17.59 8.18 15.64
CA SER A 491 -18.83 8.63 15.00
C SER A 491 -19.78 9.24 16.03
N VAL A 492 -20.64 10.15 15.59
CA VAL A 492 -21.65 10.83 16.40
C VAL A 492 -22.73 11.43 15.49
N ALA A 493 -24.00 11.32 15.87
CA ALA A 493 -25.03 12.11 15.20
C ALA A 493 -24.83 13.61 15.47
N ASP A 494 -25.10 14.45 14.48
CA ASP A 494 -24.80 15.88 14.52
C ASP A 494 -25.46 16.62 15.69
N ASP A 495 -26.64 16.20 16.12
CA ASP A 495 -27.37 16.73 17.26
C ASP A 495 -26.76 16.34 18.63
N HIS A 496 -25.95 15.28 18.67
CA HIS A 496 -25.17 14.85 19.83
C HIS A 496 -23.74 15.44 19.87
N SER A 497 -23.25 16.02 18.78
CA SER A 497 -21.91 16.61 18.69
C SER A 497 -21.67 17.76 19.69
N GLY A 498 -20.40 18.12 19.89
CA GLY A 498 -19.96 19.22 20.74
C GLY A 498 -19.73 18.86 22.20
N GLN A 499 -19.99 17.61 22.63
CA GLN A 499 -19.71 17.16 23.99
C GLN A 499 -18.21 17.27 24.34
N PRO A 500 -17.86 17.68 25.58
CA PRO A 500 -16.47 17.77 25.98
C PRO A 500 -15.90 16.38 26.33
N PHE A 501 -14.62 16.15 26.03
CA PHE A 501 -13.88 14.94 26.38
C PHE A 501 -12.55 15.25 27.07
N LYS A 502 -11.95 14.23 27.70
CA LYS A 502 -10.62 14.25 28.30
C LYS A 502 -9.89 12.93 28.02
N LEU A 503 -8.65 13.01 27.53
CA LEU A 503 -7.70 11.90 27.50
C LEU A 503 -6.59 12.16 28.52
N GLU A 504 -6.37 11.24 29.45
CA GLU A 504 -5.40 11.35 30.55
C GLU A 504 -4.31 10.28 30.43
N SER A 505 -3.06 10.67 30.70
CA SER A 505 -1.94 9.77 31.01
C SER A 505 -1.29 10.16 32.34
N SER A 506 -0.22 9.47 32.74
CA SER A 506 0.57 9.83 33.94
C SER A 506 1.34 11.15 33.79
N THR A 507 1.48 11.66 32.57
CA THR A 507 2.35 12.77 32.20
C THR A 507 1.60 13.98 31.67
N GLY A 508 0.34 13.82 31.25
CA GLY A 508 -0.40 14.89 30.63
C GLY A 508 -1.89 14.62 30.45
N THR A 509 -2.56 15.62 29.90
CA THR A 509 -3.98 15.59 29.62
C THR A 509 -4.25 16.32 28.31
N ILE A 510 -5.10 15.74 27.47
CA ILE A 510 -5.71 16.41 26.32
C ILE A 510 -7.19 16.60 26.62
N THR A 511 -7.72 17.81 26.36
CA THR A 511 -9.14 18.13 26.44
C THR A 511 -9.61 18.70 25.11
N GLY A 512 -10.85 18.41 24.73
CA GLY A 512 -11.46 18.96 23.53
C GLY A 512 -12.96 18.69 23.48
N ASN A 513 -13.58 19.03 22.36
CA ASN A 513 -14.99 18.75 22.11
C ASN A 513 -15.13 17.79 20.93
N VAL A 514 -16.12 16.91 20.99
CA VAL A 514 -16.43 15.95 19.93
C VAL A 514 -16.94 16.69 18.71
N GLY A 515 -16.24 16.58 17.58
CA GLY A 515 -16.67 17.16 16.30
C GLY A 515 -17.80 16.37 15.65
N LYS A 516 -18.44 16.97 14.64
CA LYS A 516 -19.49 16.31 13.83
C LYS A 516 -18.91 15.18 12.98
N SER A 517 -19.70 14.11 12.78
CA SER A 517 -19.39 13.05 11.82
C SER A 517 -20.52 12.77 10.82
N SER A 518 -21.59 13.57 10.81
CA SER A 518 -22.82 13.42 10.01
C SER A 518 -23.82 12.39 10.55
N SER A 519 -23.36 11.18 10.91
CA SER A 519 -24.23 10.09 11.39
C SER A 519 -23.47 9.13 12.32
N TRP A 520 -24.20 8.28 13.05
CA TRP A 520 -23.62 7.24 13.91
C TRP A 520 -22.86 6.17 13.11
N GLU A 521 -23.19 6.01 11.82
CA GLU A 521 -22.60 5.04 10.91
C GLU A 521 -21.37 5.60 10.18
N THR A 522 -21.14 6.91 10.24
CA THR A 522 -20.03 7.57 9.56
C THR A 522 -18.93 7.91 10.55
N PHE A 523 -17.88 7.10 10.55
CA PHE A 523 -16.68 7.34 11.35
C PHE A 523 -15.77 8.38 10.68
N THR A 524 -15.20 9.25 11.50
CA THR A 524 -14.26 10.30 11.10
C THR A 524 -13.03 10.29 12.02
N THR A 525 -11.95 10.94 11.58
CA THR A 525 -10.69 11.03 12.32
C THR A 525 -10.21 12.48 12.45
N ALA A 526 -9.61 12.81 13.59
CA ALA A 526 -8.97 14.11 13.79
C ALA A 526 -7.81 14.04 14.79
N VAL A 527 -6.81 14.91 14.58
CA VAL A 527 -5.76 15.17 15.57
C VAL A 527 -6.38 15.97 16.72
N ILE A 528 -6.29 15.44 17.94
CA ILE A 528 -6.86 16.05 19.14
C ILE A 528 -5.82 16.70 20.06
N GLY A 529 -4.52 16.50 19.80
CA GLY A 529 -3.45 17.15 20.55
C GLY A 529 -2.13 16.39 20.49
N LYS A 530 -1.19 16.77 21.37
CA LYS A 530 0.06 16.05 21.60
C LYS A 530 0.15 15.58 23.05
N LEU A 531 0.77 14.44 23.27
CA LEU A 531 0.95 13.81 24.58
C LEU A 531 2.38 13.29 24.70
N GLU A 532 3.12 13.76 25.70
CA GLU A 532 4.41 13.19 26.06
C GLU A 532 4.20 11.94 26.89
N LEU A 533 4.93 10.86 26.62
CA LEU A 533 4.86 9.63 27.39
C LEU A 533 6.28 9.17 27.78
N LYS A 534 6.45 8.76 29.03
CA LYS A 534 7.72 8.27 29.59
C LYS A 534 8.00 6.79 29.24
N PRO A 535 9.20 6.25 29.50
CA PRO A 535 9.44 4.81 29.41
C PRO A 535 8.63 4.03 30.47
N GLY A 536 8.38 2.75 30.20
CA GLY A 536 7.70 1.80 31.09
C GLY A 536 6.22 1.58 30.76
N LYS A 537 5.57 0.75 31.59
CA LYS A 537 4.13 0.48 31.49
C LYS A 537 3.32 1.69 31.93
N GLN A 538 2.33 2.08 31.14
CA GLN A 538 1.47 3.23 31.43
C GLN A 538 0.01 2.95 31.13
N LYS A 539 -0.85 3.71 31.81
CA LYS A 539 -2.29 3.69 31.58
C LYS A 539 -2.75 4.98 30.92
N LEU A 540 -3.51 4.86 29.85
CA LEU A 540 -4.25 5.97 29.24
C LEU A 540 -5.74 5.80 29.51
N THR A 541 -6.45 6.90 29.78
CA THR A 541 -7.89 6.91 30.07
C THR A 541 -8.61 7.98 29.27
N PHE A 542 -9.61 7.59 28.47
CA PHE A 542 -10.50 8.52 27.76
C PHE A 542 -11.86 8.58 28.46
N LYS A 543 -12.39 9.78 28.69
CA LYS A 543 -13.65 10.01 29.43
C LYS A 543 -14.34 11.33 29.06
N PRO A 544 -15.61 11.53 29.42
CA PRO A 544 -16.27 12.83 29.31
C PRO A 544 -15.53 13.94 30.07
N GLY A 545 -15.54 15.14 29.49
CA GLY A 545 -15.00 16.35 30.08
C GLY A 545 -15.96 17.04 31.03
N LYS A 546 -15.56 18.21 31.56
CA LYS A 546 -16.43 19.06 32.39
C LYS A 546 -17.55 19.66 31.54
N ASN A 547 -18.73 19.91 32.12
CA ASN A 547 -19.91 20.47 31.45
C ASN A 547 -20.56 19.56 30.39
N PHE A 548 -20.44 18.24 30.58
CA PHE A 548 -21.14 17.25 29.77
C PHE A 548 -22.67 17.34 29.93
N ASP A 549 -23.42 17.35 28.83
CA ASP A 549 -24.88 17.30 28.85
C ASP A 549 -25.35 15.85 29.08
N PRO A 550 -25.96 15.54 30.24
CA PRO A 550 -26.35 14.17 30.57
C PRO A 550 -27.42 13.58 29.64
N LYS A 551 -28.07 14.39 28.78
CA LYS A 551 -29.06 13.92 27.80
C LYS A 551 -28.44 13.42 26.50
N LYS A 552 -27.13 13.63 26.30
CA LYS A 552 -26.44 13.29 25.06
C LYS A 552 -25.37 12.24 25.35
N ALA A 553 -25.23 11.28 24.45
CA ALA A 553 -24.04 10.42 24.39
C ALA A 553 -22.80 11.24 23.95
N LEU A 554 -21.62 10.82 24.39
CA LEU A 554 -20.34 11.45 24.05
C LEU A 554 -19.99 11.22 22.57
N LEU A 555 -19.89 9.95 22.16
CA LEU A 555 -19.58 9.46 20.81
C LEU A 555 -19.57 7.93 20.80
N ASP A 556 -19.48 7.33 19.62
CA ASP A 556 -19.01 5.96 19.45
C ASP A 556 -17.49 5.97 19.25
N LEU A 557 -16.75 5.40 20.20
CA LEU A 557 -15.29 5.44 20.23
C LEU A 557 -14.72 4.21 19.56
N ARG A 558 -14.12 4.36 18.38
CA ARG A 558 -13.49 3.22 17.69
C ARG A 558 -12.04 3.00 18.11
N LYS A 559 -11.21 4.06 18.07
CA LYS A 559 -9.81 3.99 18.49
C LYS A 559 -9.20 5.36 18.80
N ILE A 560 -8.10 5.32 19.54
CA ILE A 560 -7.14 6.43 19.67
C ILE A 560 -5.80 5.95 19.12
N ILE A 561 -5.14 6.77 18.30
CA ILE A 561 -3.84 6.44 17.71
C ILE A 561 -2.80 7.41 18.27
N LEU A 562 -1.69 6.88 18.78
CA LEU A 562 -0.55 7.67 19.25
C LEU A 562 0.57 7.55 18.22
N VAL A 563 0.83 8.62 17.49
CA VAL A 563 1.85 8.66 16.44
C VAL A 563 3.05 9.45 16.94
N PRO A 564 4.26 8.89 16.98
CA PRO A 564 5.42 9.65 17.41
C PRO A 564 5.60 10.96 16.63
N VAL A 565 5.95 12.03 17.34
CA VAL A 565 6.39 13.27 16.70
C VAL A 565 7.83 13.03 16.28
N ASP A 566 8.09 13.01 14.97
CA ASP A 566 9.45 13.04 14.45
C ASP A 566 10.09 14.36 14.88
N THR A 567 11.15 14.28 15.66
CA THR A 567 12.14 15.36 15.75
C THR A 567 12.89 15.31 14.44
N GLY A 568 12.49 16.13 13.48
CA GLY A 568 12.94 16.04 12.09
C GLY A 568 14.44 15.79 11.92
N TYR A 569 14.76 14.93 10.97
CA TYR A 569 15.99 15.01 10.19
C TYR A 569 15.64 15.59 8.83
#